data_AF-A0A679FE96-F1
#
_entry.id   AF-A0A679FE96-F1
#
_cell.length_a   1.000
_cell.length_b   1.000
_cell.length_c   1.000
_cell.angle_alpha   90.00
_cell.angle_beta   90.00
_cell.angle_gamma   90.00
#
_symmetry.space_group_name_H-M   'P 1'
#
loop_
_entity.id
_entity.type
_entity.pdbx_description
1 polymer ?
#
loop_
_entity_poly.entity_id
_entity_poly.type
_entity_poly.pdbx_seq_one_letter_code
_entity_poly.pdbx_strand_id
1 'polypeptide(L)'
;MEGTERWVVLGAKQDKTEAIDLARNFAQSVSGVRVVRGAKDWFAVIVGPLAVPSIEKARAALGPRLWLPQDAYLSRGERYVETVFEAPPSPILAVLEYKGEKPTRMTFGNLSVVLSSLHDKQGNREPTIRGELDGKPAFFARINENAAAEGQTLSSRARIIKLDPSSPTPQVVFSYFWGGAHCCTVTKIATTDPGTGKWRIIDAQTLDGDGYSFEDIDGDGAVELLSNDNSFLYAFDSYAASATPPKVFRLSGGTLRDVTLDATSRPYLRRALKRMEGWATQSPEMWGSNGFLAGWVAAKAQLGEFDEAWRQMQKSHDRNSEWPLKECLLPVSIDRCPDGKKRNVSFPDALRAHLLKNSYFSSPPAPSAETHSSESPPIASRPEQKKPVDSGSVTGTGFFISKNGHILTNAHVVENCASIRLVYGSDGPRALRLLSRDTTNDLAILKPDDFGVTPAAFRFRVRLGEEIAVFGFPLSGLLTTHGNFTLGNITGLAGIHDDTRMLQISAPVQPGNSGGPLLDQTGAIAGVVVSKLDVLKVAAATDDFAQNVNFAIKANVVRTFAEAQGITLIEAKIDDAKLSPADLADRAKSFTGQVECKR
;
A
#
# COMPACT_ATOMS: atom_id res chain seq x y z
N MET A 1 -3.78 40.95 -12.19
CA MET A 1 -4.07 40.44 -10.85
C MET A 1 -4.03 41.62 -9.90
N GLU A 2 -5.14 41.92 -9.25
CA GLU A 2 -5.17 42.88 -8.14
C GLU A 2 -4.25 42.36 -7.02
N GLY A 3 -3.66 43.25 -6.21
CA GLY A 3 -2.49 42.96 -5.37
C GLY A 3 -2.62 41.80 -4.37
N THR A 4 -3.82 41.26 -4.15
CA THR A 4 -4.15 40.20 -3.19
C THR A 4 -4.44 38.83 -3.82
N GLU A 5 -4.61 38.74 -5.14
CA GLU A 5 -4.89 37.46 -5.81
C GLU A 5 -3.62 36.60 -5.95
N ARG A 6 -3.73 35.30 -5.66
CA ARG A 6 -2.62 34.33 -5.74
C ARG A 6 -3.06 33.03 -6.39
N TRP A 7 -2.18 32.45 -7.18
CA TRP A 7 -2.26 31.07 -7.62
C TRP A 7 -1.75 30.14 -6.53
N VAL A 8 -2.45 29.05 -6.29
CA VAL A 8 -1.94 27.96 -5.45
C VAL A 8 -1.22 26.99 -6.38
N VAL A 9 0.08 26.80 -6.15
CA VAL A 9 0.89 25.82 -6.87
C VAL A 9 0.79 24.49 -6.14
N LEU A 10 0.28 23.48 -6.83
CA LEU A 10 0.07 22.13 -6.32
C LEU A 10 1.27 21.22 -6.58
N GLY A 11 2.12 21.59 -7.54
CA GLY A 11 3.35 20.87 -7.87
C GLY A 11 3.95 21.37 -9.18
N ALA A 12 5.12 20.86 -9.53
CA ALA A 12 5.75 21.13 -10.82
C ALA A 12 6.49 19.90 -11.34
N LYS A 13 6.48 19.70 -12.67
CA LYS A 13 7.19 18.61 -13.35
C LYS A 13 7.97 19.15 -14.55
N GLN A 14 9.05 18.48 -14.92
CA GLN A 14 9.77 18.78 -16.17
C GLN A 14 9.09 18.16 -17.39
N ASP A 15 8.47 16.98 -17.22
CA ASP A 15 7.68 16.37 -18.28
C ASP A 15 6.25 16.94 -18.29
N LYS A 16 5.81 17.41 -19.47
CA LYS A 16 4.45 17.95 -19.66
C LYS A 16 3.37 16.92 -19.34
N THR A 17 3.59 15.65 -19.70
CA THR A 17 2.58 14.59 -19.52
C THR A 17 2.40 14.28 -18.04
N GLU A 18 3.50 14.18 -17.29
CA GLU A 18 3.46 14.01 -15.83
C GLU A 18 2.76 15.16 -15.13
N ALA A 19 2.96 16.41 -15.58
CA ALA A 19 2.23 17.56 -15.02
C ALA A 19 0.72 17.48 -15.31
N ILE A 20 0.33 17.05 -16.51
CA ILE A 20 -1.09 16.86 -16.87
C ILE A 20 -1.72 15.74 -16.04
N ASP A 21 -1.03 14.63 -15.83
CA ASP A 21 -1.53 13.53 -15.01
C ASP A 21 -1.67 13.95 -13.54
N LEU A 22 -0.69 14.68 -13.00
CA LEU A 22 -0.81 15.28 -11.67
C LEU A 22 -2.00 16.25 -11.58
N ALA A 23 -2.23 17.06 -12.61
CA ALA A 23 -3.37 17.96 -12.67
C ALA A 23 -4.72 17.22 -12.68
N ARG A 24 -4.83 16.10 -13.42
CA ARG A 24 -6.03 15.25 -13.43
C ARG A 24 -6.32 14.66 -12.06
N ASN A 25 -5.31 14.23 -11.31
CA ASN A 25 -5.49 13.71 -9.95
C ASN A 25 -6.11 14.77 -9.03
N PHE A 26 -5.54 15.98 -9.01
CA PHE A 26 -6.13 17.08 -8.23
C PHE A 26 -7.53 17.46 -8.72
N ALA A 27 -7.78 17.39 -10.03
CA ALA A 27 -9.07 17.74 -10.62
C ALA A 27 -10.23 16.86 -10.15
N GLN A 28 -9.95 15.67 -9.58
CA GLN A 28 -10.99 14.84 -8.97
C GLN A 28 -11.64 15.54 -7.76
N SER A 29 -10.84 16.30 -7.00
CA SER A 29 -11.24 16.90 -5.72
C SER A 29 -11.47 18.41 -5.79
N VAL A 30 -10.89 19.10 -6.78
CA VAL A 30 -11.04 20.55 -6.97
C VAL A 30 -11.21 20.92 -8.43
N SER A 31 -12.11 21.85 -8.72
CA SER A 31 -12.28 22.39 -10.07
C SER A 31 -11.25 23.47 -10.41
N GLY A 32 -11.03 23.69 -11.71
CA GLY A 32 -10.16 24.79 -12.18
C GLY A 32 -8.66 24.52 -12.03
N VAL A 33 -8.26 23.24 -11.94
CA VAL A 33 -6.85 22.84 -12.00
C VAL A 33 -6.31 23.06 -13.40
N ARG A 34 -5.13 23.67 -13.49
CA ARG A 34 -4.45 23.99 -14.75
C ARG A 34 -3.00 23.59 -14.72
N VAL A 35 -2.44 23.29 -15.88
CA VAL A 35 -0.99 23.19 -16.06
C VAL A 35 -0.53 24.40 -16.85
N VAL A 36 0.41 25.13 -16.29
CA VAL A 36 1.05 26.28 -16.94
C VAL A 36 2.52 26.00 -17.18
N ARG A 37 3.04 26.41 -18.33
CA ARG A 37 4.48 26.40 -18.60
C ARG A 37 5.11 27.59 -17.90
N GLY A 38 6.07 27.31 -17.03
CA GLY A 38 6.90 28.29 -16.33
C GLY A 38 8.29 28.46 -16.96
N ALA A 39 9.17 29.16 -16.24
CA ALA A 39 10.55 29.35 -16.67
C ALA A 39 11.35 28.02 -16.68
N LYS A 40 12.33 27.92 -17.58
CA LYS A 40 13.22 26.75 -17.74
C LYS A 40 12.47 25.43 -18.05
N ASP A 41 11.41 25.52 -18.84
CA ASP A 41 10.60 24.39 -19.31
C ASP A 41 10.00 23.50 -18.20
N TRP A 42 9.74 24.09 -17.04
CA TRP A 42 8.94 23.44 -16.00
C TRP A 42 7.45 23.68 -16.23
N PHE A 43 6.63 22.68 -15.92
CA PHE A 43 5.18 22.72 -15.98
C PHE A 43 4.62 22.72 -14.56
N ALA A 44 4.03 23.83 -14.14
CA ALA A 44 3.43 23.99 -12.83
C ALA A 44 1.94 23.62 -12.87
N VAL A 45 1.51 22.80 -11.92
CA VAL A 45 0.09 22.48 -11.68
C VAL A 45 -0.46 23.49 -10.68
N ILE A 46 -1.52 24.20 -11.06
CA ILE A 46 -2.03 25.34 -10.30
C ILE A 46 -3.56 25.33 -10.17
N VAL A 47 -4.08 25.98 -9.13
CA VAL A 47 -5.50 26.29 -8.95
C VAL A 47 -5.66 27.75 -8.48
N GLY A 48 -6.81 28.37 -8.79
CA GLY A 48 -7.09 29.78 -8.50
C GLY A 48 -7.24 30.62 -9.78
N PRO A 49 -6.95 31.93 -9.74
CA PRO A 49 -6.42 32.66 -8.59
C PRO A 49 -7.45 32.76 -7.45
N LEU A 50 -6.97 32.83 -6.22
CA LEU A 50 -7.76 33.01 -5.00
C LEU A 50 -7.34 34.30 -4.30
N ALA A 51 -8.31 35.05 -3.77
CA ALA A 51 -8.05 36.21 -2.93
C ALA A 51 -7.75 35.76 -1.49
N VAL A 52 -6.55 35.21 -1.27
CA VAL A 52 -6.12 34.66 0.04
C VAL A 52 -4.73 35.17 0.43
N PRO A 53 -4.53 35.55 1.71
CA PRO A 53 -3.26 36.13 2.17
C PRO A 53 -2.19 35.10 2.48
N SER A 54 -2.54 33.83 2.65
CA SER A 54 -1.62 32.74 3.04
C SER A 54 -2.08 31.38 2.53
N ILE A 55 -1.16 30.41 2.52
CA ILE A 55 -1.46 29.03 2.07
C ILE A 55 -2.43 28.32 3.00
N GLU A 56 -2.45 28.63 4.31
CA GLU A 56 -3.43 28.08 5.25
C GLU A 56 -4.83 28.58 4.93
N LYS A 57 -4.97 29.84 4.52
CA LYS A 57 -6.26 30.38 4.05
C LYS A 57 -6.66 29.77 2.71
N ALA A 58 -5.71 29.49 1.83
CA ALA A 58 -5.97 28.74 0.60
C ALA A 58 -6.49 27.31 0.89
N ARG A 59 -5.88 26.59 1.85
CA ARG A 59 -6.36 25.28 2.33
C ARG A 59 -7.79 25.34 2.82
N ALA A 60 -8.13 26.35 3.63
CA ALA A 60 -9.50 26.53 4.10
C ALA A 60 -10.48 26.87 2.96
N ALA A 61 -10.06 27.71 2.00
CA ALA A 61 -10.91 28.20 0.91
C ALA A 61 -11.19 27.13 -0.16
N LEU A 62 -10.21 26.29 -0.49
CA LEU A 62 -10.38 25.16 -1.41
C LEU A 62 -11.15 23.99 -0.79
N GLY A 63 -11.48 24.10 0.51
CA GLY A 63 -12.34 23.21 1.25
C GLY A 63 -11.62 21.98 1.81
N PRO A 64 -12.21 21.31 2.82
CA PRO A 64 -11.61 20.15 3.49
C PRO A 64 -11.52 18.90 2.59
N ARG A 65 -12.07 18.96 1.37
CA ARG A 65 -12.04 17.87 0.39
C ARG A 65 -10.78 17.87 -0.48
N LEU A 66 -10.02 18.96 -0.49
CA LEU A 66 -8.76 19.02 -1.21
C LEU A 66 -7.59 18.92 -0.23
N TRP A 67 -6.91 17.78 -0.25
CA TRP A 67 -5.59 17.69 0.34
C TRP A 67 -4.62 18.51 -0.49
N LEU A 68 -4.17 19.64 0.04
CA LEU A 68 -3.05 20.38 -0.55
C LEU A 68 -1.73 19.72 -0.13
N PRO A 69 -0.79 19.44 -1.04
CA PRO A 69 0.54 18.96 -0.71
C PRO A 69 1.24 19.87 0.32
N GLN A 70 2.05 19.32 1.21
CA GLN A 70 2.72 20.13 2.25
C GLN A 70 3.63 21.21 1.63
N ASP A 71 4.21 20.92 0.47
CA ASP A 71 5.04 21.82 -0.32
C ASP A 71 4.24 22.75 -1.25
N ALA A 72 2.91 22.74 -1.19
CA ALA A 72 2.08 23.69 -1.93
C ALA A 72 2.36 25.14 -1.46
N TYR A 73 2.43 26.07 -2.40
CA TYR A 73 2.77 27.46 -2.11
C TYR A 73 1.97 28.45 -2.96
N LEU A 74 1.95 29.72 -2.54
CA LEU A 74 1.29 30.79 -3.27
C LEU A 74 2.25 31.45 -4.27
N SER A 75 1.78 31.65 -5.49
CA SER A 75 2.50 32.31 -6.57
C SER A 75 1.70 33.47 -7.15
N ARG A 76 2.39 34.53 -7.55
CA ARG A 76 1.79 35.64 -8.31
C ARG A 76 1.68 35.35 -9.80
N GLY A 77 2.19 34.21 -10.25
CA GLY A 77 2.15 33.82 -11.66
C GLY A 77 2.98 34.68 -12.61
N GLU A 78 3.87 35.54 -12.09
CA GLU A 78 4.70 36.47 -12.89
C GLU A 78 5.62 35.75 -13.90
N ARG A 79 5.86 34.45 -13.71
CA ARG A 79 6.71 33.62 -14.58
C ARG A 79 5.92 32.58 -15.39
N TYR A 80 4.59 32.66 -15.40
CA TYR A 80 3.75 31.77 -16.20
C TYR A 80 3.67 32.29 -17.62
N VAL A 81 4.01 31.44 -18.58
CA VAL A 81 4.10 31.80 -20.00
C VAL A 81 2.80 31.49 -20.72
N GLU A 82 2.30 30.27 -20.59
CA GLU A 82 1.06 29.83 -21.23
C GLU A 82 0.40 28.70 -20.43
N THR A 83 -0.92 28.58 -20.54
CA THR A 83 -1.66 27.41 -20.07
C THR A 83 -1.54 26.31 -21.11
N VAL A 84 -0.99 25.16 -20.72
CA VAL A 84 -0.79 24.02 -21.64
C VAL A 84 -1.82 22.91 -21.43
N PHE A 85 -2.60 22.97 -20.35
CA PHE A 85 -3.71 22.07 -20.06
C PHE A 85 -4.65 22.73 -19.05
N GLU A 86 -5.95 22.57 -19.26
CA GLU A 86 -7.00 22.88 -18.28
C GLU A 86 -7.72 21.57 -17.98
N ALA A 87 -7.78 21.21 -16.71
CA ALA A 87 -8.47 19.99 -16.33
C ALA A 87 -9.99 20.18 -16.52
N PRO A 88 -10.69 19.16 -17.03
CA PRO A 88 -12.15 19.21 -17.09
C PRO A 88 -12.72 19.38 -15.67
N PRO A 89 -13.94 19.93 -15.54
CA PRO A 89 -14.63 19.96 -14.26
C PRO A 89 -14.70 18.57 -13.63
N SER A 90 -14.62 18.49 -12.30
CA SER A 90 -14.78 17.22 -11.59
C SER A 90 -16.12 16.57 -12.01
N PRO A 91 -16.13 15.27 -12.37
CA PRO A 91 -17.37 14.58 -12.69
C PRO A 91 -18.27 14.41 -11.46
N ILE A 92 -17.75 14.67 -10.26
CA ILE A 92 -18.46 14.56 -8.99
C ILE A 92 -19.26 15.84 -8.73
N LEU A 93 -20.58 15.75 -8.87
CA LEU A 93 -21.53 16.86 -8.76
C LEU A 93 -21.85 17.20 -7.30
N ALA A 94 -21.88 16.19 -6.42
CA ALA A 94 -22.09 16.36 -4.99
C ALA A 94 -21.50 15.18 -4.20
N VAL A 95 -21.10 15.45 -2.96
CA VAL A 95 -20.55 14.43 -2.03
C VAL A 95 -21.22 14.56 -0.67
N LEU A 96 -21.56 13.43 -0.08
CA LEU A 96 -22.02 13.30 1.30
C LEU A 96 -21.19 12.22 2.00
N GLU A 97 -20.62 12.58 3.15
CA GLU A 97 -19.89 11.66 4.02
C GLU A 97 -20.78 11.26 5.20
N TYR A 98 -20.60 10.03 5.68
CA TYR A 98 -21.25 9.52 6.88
C TYR A 98 -20.26 8.71 7.72
N LYS A 99 -20.11 9.12 8.99
CA LYS A 99 -19.16 8.56 9.97
C LYS A 99 -19.80 7.63 11.01
N GLY A 100 -21.05 7.19 10.80
CA GLY A 100 -21.73 6.26 11.72
C GLY A 100 -22.49 6.89 12.88
N GLU A 101 -22.58 8.22 12.96
CA GLU A 101 -23.25 8.92 14.07
C GLU A 101 -24.75 9.14 13.79
N LYS A 102 -25.12 10.31 13.23
CA LYS A 102 -26.50 10.68 12.91
C LYS A 102 -26.74 10.59 11.41
N PRO A 103 -27.97 10.28 10.96
CA PRO A 103 -28.30 10.31 9.54
C PRO A 103 -27.91 11.65 8.92
N THR A 104 -27.18 11.61 7.80
CA THR A 104 -26.75 12.80 7.06
C THR A 104 -27.48 12.88 5.73
N ARG A 105 -27.77 14.10 5.25
CA ARG A 105 -28.55 14.34 4.03
C ARG A 105 -27.82 15.30 3.10
N MET A 106 -27.94 15.04 1.80
CA MET A 106 -27.67 16.00 0.74
C MET A 106 -28.86 16.10 -0.21
N THR A 107 -28.95 17.23 -0.92
CA THR A 107 -29.92 17.44 -2.00
C THR A 107 -29.19 18.01 -3.21
N PHE A 108 -29.49 17.49 -4.40
CA PHE A 108 -28.98 17.96 -5.68
C PHE A 108 -30.13 18.01 -6.67
N GLY A 109 -30.52 19.22 -7.07
CA GLY A 109 -31.76 19.42 -7.83
C GLY A 109 -32.97 18.89 -7.05
N ASN A 110 -33.72 17.97 -7.67
CA ASN A 110 -34.87 17.30 -7.08
C ASN A 110 -34.55 15.93 -6.44
N LEU A 111 -33.28 15.51 -6.45
CA LEU A 111 -32.82 14.28 -5.83
C LEU A 111 -32.30 14.57 -4.41
N SER A 112 -32.89 13.92 -3.40
CA SER A 112 -32.41 13.94 -2.02
C SER A 112 -31.83 12.57 -1.64
N VAL A 113 -30.69 12.57 -0.98
CA VAL A 113 -29.98 11.36 -0.56
C VAL A 113 -29.71 11.43 0.93
N VAL A 114 -30.02 10.35 1.64
CA VAL A 114 -29.78 10.19 3.08
C VAL A 114 -28.88 8.99 3.32
N LEU A 115 -27.78 9.20 4.03
CA LEU A 115 -26.93 8.15 4.57
C LEU A 115 -27.27 7.90 6.04
N SER A 116 -27.32 6.62 6.42
CA SER A 116 -27.61 6.18 7.78
C SER A 116 -27.01 4.79 8.02
N SER A 117 -27.41 4.13 9.11
CA SER A 117 -27.07 2.74 9.37
C SER A 117 -28.25 1.98 9.95
N LEU A 118 -28.27 0.67 9.72
CA LEU A 118 -29.16 -0.28 10.39
C LEU A 118 -28.32 -1.24 11.22
N HIS A 119 -28.93 -1.91 12.19
CA HIS A 119 -28.26 -2.98 12.93
C HIS A 119 -28.62 -4.34 12.30
N ASP A 120 -27.62 -5.19 12.11
CA ASP A 120 -27.82 -6.59 11.73
C ASP A 120 -28.33 -7.41 12.94
N LYS A 121 -28.49 -8.73 12.75
CA LYS A 121 -28.97 -9.63 13.83
C LYS A 121 -27.98 -9.77 14.99
N GLN A 122 -26.71 -9.46 14.75
CA GLN A 122 -25.61 -9.54 15.70
C GLN A 122 -25.36 -8.19 16.41
N GLY A 123 -26.08 -7.14 16.03
CA GLY A 123 -25.89 -5.79 16.57
C GLY A 123 -24.78 -5.00 15.86
N ASN A 124 -24.22 -5.49 14.76
CA ASN A 124 -23.27 -4.72 13.95
C ASN A 124 -24.03 -3.70 13.09
N ARG A 125 -23.36 -2.60 12.76
CA ARG A 125 -23.93 -1.49 11.98
C ARG A 125 -23.65 -1.66 10.48
N GLU A 126 -24.72 -1.78 9.70
CA GLU A 126 -24.72 -1.82 8.23
C GLU A 126 -24.97 -0.42 7.66
N PRO A 127 -24.04 0.16 6.86
CA PRO A 127 -24.29 1.40 6.13
C PRO A 127 -25.51 1.29 5.22
N THR A 128 -26.35 2.33 5.21
CA THR A 128 -27.51 2.42 4.32
C THR A 128 -27.57 3.75 3.60
N ILE A 129 -28.16 3.71 2.41
CA ILE A 129 -28.47 4.89 1.60
C ILE A 129 -29.93 4.83 1.15
N ARG A 130 -30.61 5.96 1.24
CA ARG A 130 -31.97 6.16 0.70
C ARG A 130 -31.99 7.37 -0.22
N GLY A 131 -32.56 7.19 -1.41
CA GLY A 131 -32.80 8.25 -2.37
C GLY A 131 -34.28 8.58 -2.50
N GLU A 132 -34.59 9.87 -2.64
CA GLU A 132 -35.92 10.38 -2.94
C GLU A 132 -35.84 11.33 -4.13
N LEU A 133 -36.71 11.14 -5.12
CA LEU A 133 -36.83 12.01 -6.29
C LEU A 133 -38.19 12.69 -6.24
N ASP A 134 -38.21 14.03 -6.30
CA ASP A 134 -39.44 14.82 -6.17
C ASP A 134 -40.24 14.49 -4.89
N GLY A 135 -39.52 14.20 -3.79
CA GLY A 135 -40.11 13.81 -2.50
C GLY A 135 -40.70 12.40 -2.45
N LYS A 136 -40.57 11.59 -3.52
CA LYS A 136 -41.03 10.20 -3.56
C LYS A 136 -39.85 9.24 -3.40
N PRO A 137 -40.02 8.09 -2.71
CA PRO A 137 -38.97 7.07 -2.61
C PRO A 137 -38.50 6.63 -4.00
N ALA A 138 -37.19 6.75 -4.23
CA ALA A 138 -36.55 6.39 -5.49
C ALA A 138 -35.78 5.08 -5.35
N PHE A 139 -34.83 5.01 -4.40
CA PHE A 139 -34.01 3.82 -4.18
C PHE A 139 -33.64 3.65 -2.71
N PHE A 140 -33.27 2.43 -2.35
CA PHE A 140 -32.67 2.08 -1.07
C PHE A 140 -31.58 1.04 -1.32
N ALA A 141 -30.44 1.19 -0.66
CA ALA A 141 -29.41 0.17 -0.62
C ALA A 141 -28.79 0.08 0.77
N ARG A 142 -28.27 -1.10 1.08
CA ARG A 142 -27.46 -1.38 2.26
C ARG A 142 -26.20 -2.13 1.84
N ILE A 143 -25.11 -1.88 2.53
CA ILE A 143 -23.86 -2.65 2.40
C ILE A 143 -23.78 -3.51 3.65
N ASN A 144 -24.00 -4.82 3.50
CA ASN A 144 -23.98 -5.79 4.59
C ASN A 144 -22.68 -6.61 4.62
N GLU A 145 -21.83 -6.42 3.60
CA GLU A 145 -20.48 -6.92 3.53
C GLU A 145 -19.63 -6.24 4.61
N ASN A 146 -19.14 -7.02 5.59
CA ASN A 146 -18.34 -6.55 6.73
C ASN A 146 -19.01 -5.44 7.56
N ALA A 147 -20.18 -5.72 8.14
CA ALA A 147 -20.86 -4.79 9.04
C ALA A 147 -19.95 -4.34 10.20
N ALA A 148 -19.98 -3.04 10.53
CA ALA A 148 -19.10 -2.45 11.55
C ALA A 148 -19.54 -2.87 12.95
N ALA A 149 -18.63 -3.45 13.73
CA ALA A 149 -18.90 -3.77 15.13
C ALA A 149 -19.22 -2.49 15.93
N GLU A 150 -19.87 -2.66 17.09
CA GLU A 150 -20.16 -1.55 17.98
C GLU A 150 -18.85 -0.84 18.40
N GLY A 151 -18.81 0.49 18.30
CA GLY A 151 -17.61 1.30 18.55
C GLY A 151 -16.63 1.43 17.39
N GLN A 152 -16.75 0.65 16.30
CA GLN A 152 -15.95 0.86 15.08
C GLN A 152 -16.51 2.00 14.23
N THR A 153 -15.65 2.90 13.74
CA THR A 153 -16.06 3.99 12.85
C THR A 153 -16.63 3.42 11.54
N LEU A 154 -17.85 3.81 11.22
CA LEU A 154 -18.48 3.46 9.94
C LEU A 154 -18.17 4.58 8.94
N SER A 155 -17.27 4.35 8.00
CA SER A 155 -16.88 5.35 6.99
C SER A 155 -17.55 5.04 5.65
N SER A 156 -18.61 5.77 5.33
CA SER A 156 -19.30 5.62 4.04
C SER A 156 -19.53 6.96 3.35
N ARG A 157 -19.61 6.91 2.03
CA ARG A 157 -19.66 8.08 1.16
C ARG A 157 -20.70 7.87 0.07
N ALA A 158 -21.48 8.91 -0.21
CA ALA A 158 -22.31 9.00 -1.41
C ALA A 158 -21.76 10.10 -2.33
N ARG A 159 -21.61 9.78 -3.62
CA ARG A 159 -21.19 10.71 -4.68
C ARG A 159 -22.29 10.76 -5.75
N ILE A 160 -22.74 11.96 -6.12
CA ILE A 160 -23.66 12.16 -7.25
C ILE A 160 -22.82 12.43 -8.48
N ILE A 161 -22.97 11.61 -9.51
CA ILE A 161 -22.11 11.60 -10.71
C ILE A 161 -22.97 11.34 -11.94
N LYS A 162 -22.69 12.02 -13.04
CA LYS A 162 -23.29 11.69 -14.34
C LYS A 162 -22.48 10.60 -15.03
N LEU A 163 -22.74 9.33 -14.68
CA LEU A 163 -22.04 8.18 -15.24
C LEU A 163 -22.59 7.79 -16.62
N ASP A 164 -23.91 7.86 -16.78
CA ASP A 164 -24.58 7.59 -18.06
C ASP A 164 -25.19 8.90 -18.59
N PRO A 165 -24.66 9.49 -19.68
CA PRO A 165 -25.16 10.75 -20.23
C PRO A 165 -26.58 10.61 -20.80
N SER A 166 -26.99 9.40 -21.19
CA SER A 166 -28.34 9.13 -21.71
C SER A 166 -29.41 9.11 -20.62
N SER A 167 -29.02 8.87 -19.37
CA SER A 167 -29.95 8.92 -18.23
C SER A 167 -30.38 10.36 -17.96
N PRO A 168 -31.66 10.68 -17.73
CA PRO A 168 -32.08 12.03 -17.37
C PRO A 168 -31.60 12.44 -15.96
N THR A 169 -31.47 11.48 -15.05
CA THR A 169 -31.03 11.69 -13.67
C THR A 169 -29.57 11.28 -13.48
N PRO A 170 -28.77 12.01 -12.67
CA PRO A 170 -27.44 11.56 -12.30
C PRO A 170 -27.52 10.30 -11.43
N GLN A 171 -26.45 9.51 -11.46
CA GLN A 171 -26.30 8.31 -10.64
C GLN A 171 -25.79 8.67 -9.24
N VAL A 172 -26.06 7.77 -8.29
CA VAL A 172 -25.56 7.88 -6.92
C VAL A 172 -24.65 6.70 -6.63
N VAL A 173 -23.36 6.98 -6.50
CA VAL A 173 -22.35 6.00 -6.09
C VAL A 173 -22.26 5.99 -4.57
N PHE A 174 -22.62 4.87 -3.97
CA PHE A 174 -22.54 4.61 -2.54
C PHE A 174 -21.37 3.67 -2.24
N SER A 175 -20.38 4.16 -1.48
CA SER A 175 -19.19 3.40 -1.12
C SER A 175 -19.07 3.27 0.40
N TYR A 176 -18.60 2.12 0.87
CA TYR A 176 -18.29 1.87 2.28
C TYR A 176 -16.89 1.30 2.41
N PHE A 177 -16.09 1.93 3.27
CA PHE A 177 -14.76 1.48 3.66
C PHE A 177 -14.82 0.99 5.11
N TRP A 178 -14.60 -0.32 5.31
CA TRP A 178 -14.69 -0.94 6.64
C TRP A 178 -13.41 -0.90 7.48
N GLY A 179 -12.31 -0.30 6.96
CA GLY A 179 -11.12 0.04 7.75
C GLY A 179 -10.08 -1.08 7.93
N GLY A 180 -8.79 -0.75 7.72
CA GLY A 180 -7.58 -1.60 7.82
C GLY A 180 -6.59 -1.33 6.66
N ALA A 181 -5.34 -1.81 6.77
CA ALA A 181 -4.22 -1.39 5.90
C ALA A 181 -4.39 -1.73 4.40
N HIS A 182 -5.23 -2.73 4.09
CA HIS A 182 -5.56 -3.20 2.74
C HIS A 182 -7.07 -3.41 2.60
N CYS A 183 -7.88 -2.58 3.28
CA CYS A 183 -9.30 -2.85 3.37
C CYS A 183 -10.06 -2.51 2.11
N CYS A 184 -11.07 -3.33 1.84
CA CYS A 184 -11.80 -3.22 0.61
C CYS A 184 -12.95 -2.21 0.75
N THR A 185 -13.06 -1.35 -0.24
CA THR A 185 -14.22 -0.52 -0.46
C THR A 185 -15.25 -1.32 -1.25
N VAL A 186 -16.43 -1.50 -0.66
CA VAL A 186 -17.60 -1.99 -1.40
C VAL A 186 -18.34 -0.79 -1.98
N THR A 187 -18.70 -0.91 -3.26
CA THR A 187 -19.42 0.14 -3.97
C THR A 187 -20.72 -0.40 -4.56
N LYS A 188 -21.81 0.35 -4.36
CA LYS A 188 -23.10 0.14 -5.01
C LYS A 188 -23.49 1.40 -5.77
N ILE A 189 -24.13 1.25 -6.93
CA ILE A 189 -24.49 2.36 -7.81
C ILE A 189 -26.01 2.37 -7.99
N ALA A 190 -26.65 3.44 -7.55
CA ALA A 190 -28.05 3.72 -7.84
C ALA A 190 -28.16 4.40 -9.22
N THR A 191 -28.89 3.78 -10.13
CA THR A 191 -29.14 4.31 -11.48
C THR A 191 -30.57 4.02 -11.92
N THR A 192 -31.03 4.68 -12.97
CA THR A 192 -32.30 4.41 -13.63
C THR A 192 -32.11 3.47 -14.83
N ASP A 193 -33.09 2.60 -15.09
CA ASP A 193 -33.16 1.82 -16.31
C ASP A 193 -33.58 2.73 -17.48
N PRO A 194 -32.80 2.84 -18.57
CA PRO A 194 -33.06 3.80 -19.64
C PRO A 194 -34.43 3.64 -20.31
N GLY A 195 -34.99 2.44 -20.33
CA GLY A 195 -36.30 2.17 -20.96
C GLY A 195 -37.51 2.44 -20.06
N THR A 196 -37.34 2.47 -18.73
CA THR A 196 -38.48 2.56 -17.79
C THR A 196 -38.38 3.73 -16.82
N GLY A 197 -37.19 4.32 -16.66
CA GLY A 197 -36.91 5.31 -15.62
C GLY A 197 -36.95 4.75 -14.20
N LYS A 198 -37.17 3.44 -14.01
CA LYS A 198 -37.18 2.82 -12.69
C LYS A 198 -35.76 2.77 -12.12
N TRP A 199 -35.64 3.06 -10.83
CA TRP A 199 -34.38 2.96 -10.12
C TRP A 199 -34.01 1.51 -9.83
N ARG A 200 -32.71 1.24 -9.90
CA ARG A 200 -32.09 -0.03 -9.54
C ARG A 200 -30.75 0.21 -8.87
N ILE A 201 -30.30 -0.79 -8.14
CA ILE A 201 -28.96 -0.83 -7.53
C ILE A 201 -28.11 -1.80 -8.35
N ILE A 202 -26.89 -1.38 -8.67
CA ILE A 202 -25.85 -2.21 -9.27
C ILE A 202 -24.78 -2.43 -8.23
N ASP A 203 -24.45 -3.69 -7.98
CA ASP A 203 -23.28 -4.05 -7.19
C ASP A 203 -22.03 -3.93 -8.05
N ALA A 204 -21.11 -3.07 -7.64
CA ALA A 204 -19.79 -2.96 -8.25
C ALA A 204 -18.81 -3.90 -7.52
N GLN A 205 -17.58 -3.98 -8.00
CA GLN A 205 -16.58 -4.85 -7.38
C GLN A 205 -16.18 -4.34 -5.99
N THR A 206 -15.85 -5.28 -5.12
CA THR A 206 -15.11 -5.01 -3.89
C THR A 206 -13.65 -4.78 -4.26
N LEU A 207 -13.13 -3.58 -3.97
CA LEU A 207 -11.81 -3.14 -4.41
C LEU A 207 -10.96 -2.73 -3.22
N ASP A 208 -9.64 -2.90 -3.28
CA ASP A 208 -8.75 -2.48 -2.20
C ASP A 208 -8.51 -0.95 -2.30
N GLY A 209 -8.32 -0.30 -1.15
CA GLY A 209 -8.15 1.15 -1.07
C GLY A 209 -9.47 1.92 -1.23
N ASP A 210 -9.44 3.09 -1.87
CA ASP A 210 -10.57 4.03 -1.97
C ASP A 210 -11.67 3.61 -2.97
N GLY A 211 -11.51 2.45 -3.61
CA GLY A 211 -12.42 1.94 -4.62
C GLY A 211 -12.24 2.62 -5.98
N TYR A 212 -13.35 3.01 -6.61
CA TYR A 212 -13.33 3.61 -7.95
C TYR A 212 -12.98 5.10 -7.92
N SER A 213 -12.10 5.48 -8.86
CA SER A 213 -11.96 6.86 -9.32
C SER A 213 -12.80 7.10 -10.58
N PHE A 214 -13.03 8.37 -10.94
CA PHE A 214 -13.95 8.74 -12.01
C PHE A 214 -13.31 9.74 -12.95
N GLU A 215 -13.29 9.43 -14.24
CA GLU A 215 -12.73 10.26 -15.30
C GLU A 215 -13.51 9.99 -16.59
N ASP A 216 -13.85 11.04 -17.34
CA ASP A 216 -14.24 10.91 -18.74
C ASP A 216 -12.94 10.76 -19.56
N ILE A 217 -12.57 9.50 -19.85
CA ILE A 217 -11.24 9.20 -20.38
C ILE A 217 -11.11 9.43 -21.88
N ASP A 218 -12.23 9.50 -22.61
CA ASP A 218 -12.28 9.67 -24.06
C ASP A 218 -12.97 10.95 -24.52
N GLY A 219 -13.55 11.73 -23.59
CA GLY A 219 -14.17 13.02 -23.84
C GLY A 219 -15.56 12.93 -24.46
N ASP A 220 -16.23 11.78 -24.35
CA ASP A 220 -17.58 11.56 -24.89
C ASP A 220 -18.71 12.07 -23.98
N GLY A 221 -18.35 12.57 -22.78
CA GLY A 221 -19.28 13.07 -21.78
C GLY A 221 -19.89 11.99 -20.89
N ALA A 222 -19.59 10.70 -21.14
CA ALA A 222 -19.76 9.64 -20.16
C ALA A 222 -18.55 9.61 -19.22
N VAL A 223 -18.78 9.18 -17.99
CA VAL A 223 -17.72 9.09 -16.98
C VAL A 223 -17.44 7.63 -16.69
N GLU A 224 -16.20 7.20 -16.91
CA GLU A 224 -15.74 5.85 -16.61
C GLU A 224 -15.41 5.72 -15.12
N LEU A 225 -15.59 4.49 -14.63
CA LEU A 225 -15.15 4.05 -13.33
C LEU A 225 -13.79 3.35 -13.51
N LEU A 226 -12.76 3.91 -12.88
CA LEU A 226 -11.40 3.43 -12.99
C LEU A 226 -11.00 2.69 -11.72
N SER A 227 -10.41 1.51 -11.86
CA SER A 227 -9.83 0.73 -10.77
C SER A 227 -8.57 0.00 -11.22
N ASN A 228 -8.06 -0.91 -10.38
CA ASN A 228 -7.06 -1.89 -10.76
C ASN A 228 -7.58 -3.31 -10.56
N ASP A 229 -6.92 -4.30 -11.17
CA ASP A 229 -7.24 -5.71 -11.02
C ASP A 229 -6.64 -6.26 -9.71
N ASN A 230 -7.48 -6.36 -8.69
CA ASN A 230 -7.12 -6.91 -7.37
C ASN A 230 -6.63 -8.37 -7.42
N SER A 231 -6.88 -9.12 -8.50
CA SER A 231 -6.44 -10.52 -8.57
C SER A 231 -4.92 -10.67 -8.57
N PHE A 232 -4.17 -9.60 -8.83
CA PHE A 232 -2.70 -9.59 -8.77
C PHE A 232 -2.16 -9.34 -7.36
N LEU A 233 -2.97 -8.80 -6.46
CA LEU A 233 -2.57 -8.57 -5.07
C LEU A 233 -2.34 -9.91 -4.38
N TYR A 234 -1.16 -10.09 -3.78
CA TYR A 234 -0.75 -11.34 -3.12
C TYR A 234 -0.63 -12.57 -4.04
N ALA A 235 -0.83 -12.42 -5.35
CA ALA A 235 -0.78 -13.56 -6.27
C ALA A 235 0.67 -14.02 -6.51
N PHE A 236 1.60 -13.09 -6.61
CA PHE A 236 2.98 -13.36 -7.04
C PHE A 236 4.06 -12.79 -6.13
N ASP A 237 3.67 -11.94 -5.19
CA ASP A 237 4.53 -11.30 -4.19
C ASP A 237 3.65 -10.70 -3.10
N SER A 238 4.25 -10.13 -2.07
CA SER A 238 3.54 -9.32 -1.07
C SER A 238 2.74 -8.18 -1.72
N TYR A 239 1.72 -7.67 -1.03
CA TYR A 239 0.92 -6.53 -1.50
C TYR A 239 1.78 -5.36 -1.97
N ALA A 240 2.78 -4.98 -1.17
CA ALA A 240 3.65 -3.83 -1.46
C ALA A 240 4.53 -4.03 -2.70
N ALA A 241 4.80 -5.27 -3.07
CA ALA A 241 5.57 -5.62 -4.26
C ALA A 241 4.68 -5.99 -5.46
N SER A 242 3.36 -6.06 -5.27
CA SER A 242 2.41 -6.36 -6.33
C SER A 242 2.11 -5.10 -7.15
N ALA A 243 2.36 -5.15 -8.45
CA ALA A 243 1.74 -4.19 -9.37
C ALA A 243 0.39 -4.74 -9.81
N THR A 244 -0.60 -3.86 -9.94
CA THR A 244 -1.93 -4.22 -10.42
C THR A 244 -2.18 -3.53 -11.76
N PRO A 245 -2.62 -4.26 -12.80
CA PRO A 245 -2.95 -3.64 -14.07
C PRO A 245 -4.26 -2.84 -13.95
N PRO A 246 -4.37 -1.72 -14.67
CA PRO A 246 -5.56 -0.86 -14.62
C PRO A 246 -6.79 -1.55 -15.22
N LYS A 247 -7.97 -1.16 -14.74
CA LYS A 247 -9.29 -1.59 -15.23
C LYS A 247 -10.19 -0.37 -15.45
N VAL A 248 -10.96 -0.43 -16.53
CA VAL A 248 -11.90 0.62 -16.92
C VAL A 248 -13.29 0.02 -17.05
N PHE A 249 -14.26 0.62 -16.37
CA PHE A 249 -15.65 0.21 -16.44
C PHE A 249 -16.54 1.36 -16.91
N ARG A 250 -17.48 1.07 -17.79
CA ARG A 250 -18.49 2.02 -18.25
C ARG A 250 -19.87 1.57 -17.81
N LEU A 251 -20.64 2.49 -17.23
CA LEU A 251 -22.04 2.26 -16.97
C LEU A 251 -22.84 2.61 -18.23
N SER A 252 -23.51 1.62 -18.80
CA SER A 252 -24.41 1.84 -19.94
C SER A 252 -25.62 0.94 -19.84
N GLY A 253 -26.80 1.52 -19.99
CA GLY A 253 -28.02 0.72 -20.03
C GLY A 253 -28.35 0.04 -18.69
N GLY A 254 -27.99 0.66 -17.56
CA GLY A 254 -28.13 0.06 -16.23
C GLY A 254 -27.21 -1.14 -15.98
N THR A 255 -26.15 -1.31 -16.79
CA THR A 255 -25.16 -2.39 -16.62
C THR A 255 -23.76 -1.80 -16.58
N LEU A 256 -22.96 -2.22 -15.59
CA LEU A 256 -21.55 -1.88 -15.51
C LEU A 256 -20.75 -2.89 -16.35
N ARG A 257 -20.06 -2.43 -17.39
CA ARG A 257 -19.29 -3.27 -18.31
C ARG A 257 -17.80 -2.98 -18.19
N ASP A 258 -16.97 -4.02 -18.16
CA ASP A 258 -15.53 -3.90 -18.30
C ASP A 258 -15.23 -3.53 -19.77
N VAL A 259 -14.76 -2.30 -19.97
CA VAL A 259 -14.38 -1.72 -21.28
C VAL A 259 -12.87 -1.49 -21.37
N THR A 260 -12.10 -2.17 -20.51
CA THR A 260 -10.64 -2.00 -20.42
C THR A 260 -9.96 -2.18 -21.77
N LEU A 261 -10.41 -3.15 -22.57
CA LEU A 261 -9.81 -3.47 -23.86
C LEU A 261 -10.40 -2.69 -25.05
N ASP A 262 -11.39 -1.83 -24.81
CA ASP A 262 -11.99 -1.01 -25.85
C ASP A 262 -10.98 0.03 -26.37
N ALA A 263 -11.10 0.41 -27.64
CA ALA A 263 -10.19 1.34 -28.28
C ALA A 263 -10.13 2.71 -27.56
N THR A 264 -11.25 3.14 -26.99
CA THR A 264 -11.40 4.38 -26.22
C THR A 264 -10.59 4.36 -24.91
N SER A 265 -10.35 3.20 -24.31
CA SER A 265 -9.57 3.03 -23.09
C SER A 265 -8.06 3.08 -23.31
N ARG A 266 -7.58 2.84 -24.55
CA ARG A 266 -6.13 2.71 -24.85
C ARG A 266 -5.29 3.93 -24.41
N PRO A 267 -5.71 5.19 -24.60
CA PRO A 267 -4.97 6.34 -24.10
C PRO A 267 -4.81 6.34 -22.58
N TYR A 268 -5.85 5.93 -21.84
CA TYR A 268 -5.77 5.82 -20.37
C TYR A 268 -4.82 4.70 -19.95
N LEU A 269 -4.93 3.52 -20.56
CA LEU A 269 -4.04 2.39 -20.28
C LEU A 269 -2.57 2.74 -20.53
N ARG A 270 -2.28 3.49 -21.61
CA ARG A 270 -0.92 3.99 -21.88
C ARG A 270 -0.40 4.91 -20.78
N ARG A 271 -1.24 5.82 -20.27
CA ARG A 271 -0.87 6.71 -19.15
C ARG A 271 -0.63 5.90 -17.88
N ALA A 272 -1.52 4.97 -17.56
CA ALA A 272 -1.38 4.08 -16.41
C ALA A 272 -0.10 3.24 -16.46
N LEU A 273 0.21 2.65 -17.62
CA LEU A 273 1.47 1.94 -17.84
C LEU A 273 2.70 2.85 -17.68
N LYS A 274 2.67 4.07 -18.25
CA LYS A 274 3.77 5.04 -18.09
C LYS A 274 4.00 5.37 -16.61
N ARG A 275 2.94 5.51 -15.80
CA ARG A 275 3.06 5.70 -14.34
C ARG A 275 3.70 4.48 -13.66
N MET A 276 3.25 3.28 -14.01
CA MET A 276 3.80 2.02 -13.49
C MET A 276 5.31 1.88 -13.80
N GLU A 277 5.72 2.17 -15.04
CA GLU A 277 7.13 2.13 -15.47
C GLU A 277 7.95 3.29 -14.89
N GLY A 278 7.34 4.48 -14.76
CA GLY A 278 7.96 5.65 -14.14
C GLY A 278 8.29 5.42 -12.66
N TRP A 279 7.45 4.68 -11.95
CA TRP A 279 7.74 4.24 -10.58
C TRP A 279 8.95 3.29 -10.54
N ALA A 280 8.98 2.29 -11.41
CA ALA A 280 10.12 1.36 -11.50
C ALA A 280 11.42 2.02 -12.01
N THR A 281 11.34 3.20 -12.62
CA THR A 281 12.53 4.01 -12.94
C THR A 281 13.15 4.63 -11.69
N GLN A 282 12.32 5.01 -10.72
CA GLN A 282 12.76 5.57 -9.43
C GLN A 282 13.18 4.48 -8.44
N SER A 283 12.69 3.26 -8.63
CA SER A 283 13.01 2.06 -7.86
C SER A 283 13.43 0.90 -8.78
N PRO A 284 14.66 0.90 -9.32
CA PRO A 284 15.11 -0.09 -10.30
C PRO A 284 15.02 -1.55 -9.84
N GLU A 285 15.07 -1.79 -8.53
CA GLU A 285 14.91 -3.11 -7.92
C GLU A 285 13.55 -3.76 -8.21
N MET A 286 12.52 -2.95 -8.52
CA MET A 286 11.19 -3.45 -8.87
C MET A 286 11.20 -4.32 -10.13
N TRP A 287 12.14 -4.09 -11.05
CA TRP A 287 12.29 -4.92 -12.26
C TRP A 287 12.72 -6.36 -11.96
N GLY A 288 13.17 -6.66 -10.74
CA GLY A 288 13.40 -8.02 -10.25
C GLY A 288 12.24 -8.63 -9.47
N SER A 289 11.22 -7.86 -9.11
CA SER A 289 10.08 -8.37 -8.32
C SER A 289 9.08 -9.11 -9.21
N ASN A 290 8.73 -10.33 -8.81
CA ASN A 290 7.72 -11.15 -9.49
C ASN A 290 6.33 -10.50 -9.44
N GLY A 291 5.97 -9.86 -8.33
CA GLY A 291 4.70 -9.14 -8.18
C GLY A 291 4.58 -7.95 -9.13
N PHE A 292 5.66 -7.18 -9.29
CA PHE A 292 5.67 -6.05 -10.22
C PHE A 292 5.65 -6.54 -11.67
N LEU A 293 6.52 -7.48 -12.03
CA LEU A 293 6.59 -8.03 -13.37
C LEU A 293 5.26 -8.66 -13.79
N ALA A 294 4.54 -9.32 -12.88
CA ALA A 294 3.21 -9.88 -13.16
C ALA A 294 2.21 -8.80 -13.59
N GLY A 295 2.06 -7.74 -12.80
CA GLY A 295 1.16 -6.63 -13.12
C GLY A 295 1.60 -5.85 -14.37
N TRP A 296 2.90 -5.66 -14.55
CA TRP A 296 3.45 -4.97 -15.72
C TRP A 296 3.23 -5.76 -17.01
N VAL A 297 3.48 -7.07 -17.01
CA VAL A 297 3.15 -7.96 -18.15
C VAL A 297 1.66 -7.89 -18.46
N ALA A 298 0.80 -7.90 -17.44
CA ALA A 298 -0.64 -7.81 -17.61
C ALA A 298 -1.07 -6.46 -18.24
N ALA A 299 -0.52 -5.34 -17.76
CA ALA A 299 -0.78 -4.01 -18.30
C ALA A 299 -0.28 -3.86 -19.75
N LYS A 300 0.89 -4.42 -20.06
CA LYS A 300 1.42 -4.52 -21.43
C LYS A 300 0.53 -5.37 -22.32
N ALA A 301 -0.01 -6.48 -21.81
CA ALA A 301 -0.91 -7.36 -22.55
C ALA A 301 -2.20 -6.62 -22.96
N GLN A 302 -2.78 -5.80 -22.07
CA GLN A 302 -3.96 -4.97 -22.40
C GLN A 302 -3.71 -4.01 -23.57
N LEU A 303 -2.45 -3.63 -23.80
CA LEU A 303 -2.04 -2.76 -24.91
C LEU A 303 -1.60 -3.52 -26.17
N GLY A 304 -1.61 -4.85 -26.15
CA GLY A 304 -1.12 -5.69 -27.24
C GLY A 304 0.40 -5.87 -27.28
N GLU A 305 1.10 -5.60 -26.17
CA GLU A 305 2.56 -5.65 -26.04
C GLU A 305 3.06 -6.86 -25.24
N PHE A 306 2.26 -7.93 -25.21
CA PHE A 306 2.54 -9.11 -24.38
C PHE A 306 3.90 -9.75 -24.69
N ASP A 307 4.23 -9.99 -25.97
CA ASP A 307 5.43 -10.75 -26.34
C ASP A 307 6.74 -10.08 -25.91
N GLU A 308 6.79 -8.75 -26.01
CA GLU A 308 7.93 -7.96 -25.55
C GLU A 308 8.06 -8.05 -24.02
N ALA A 309 6.95 -7.81 -23.32
CA ALA A 309 6.91 -7.86 -21.86
C ALA A 309 7.25 -9.26 -21.33
N TRP A 310 6.76 -10.31 -21.98
CA TRP A 310 7.02 -11.70 -21.62
C TRP A 310 8.50 -12.05 -21.73
N ARG A 311 9.15 -11.65 -22.82
CA ARG A 311 10.61 -11.86 -23.00
C ARG A 311 11.42 -11.12 -21.95
N GLN A 312 11.01 -9.91 -21.56
CA GLN A 312 11.68 -9.15 -20.51
C GLN A 312 11.49 -9.82 -19.15
N MET A 313 10.26 -10.20 -18.80
CA MET A 313 9.95 -10.91 -17.56
C MET A 313 10.76 -12.21 -17.43
N GLN A 314 10.89 -13.01 -18.50
CA GLN A 314 11.69 -14.23 -18.47
C GLN A 314 13.17 -14.00 -18.13
N LYS A 315 13.71 -12.83 -18.50
CA LYS A 315 15.09 -12.45 -18.20
C LYS A 315 15.26 -11.91 -16.79
N SER A 316 14.24 -11.22 -16.27
CA SER A 316 14.38 -10.38 -15.07
C SER A 316 13.73 -10.95 -13.80
N HIS A 317 12.80 -11.89 -13.91
CA HIS A 317 12.09 -12.43 -12.75
C HIS A 317 13.04 -13.09 -11.73
N ASP A 318 12.66 -13.01 -10.47
CA ASP A 318 13.37 -13.67 -9.38
C ASP A 318 13.07 -15.17 -9.41
N ARG A 319 14.05 -15.93 -9.90
CA ARG A 319 14.05 -17.41 -9.96
C ARG A 319 14.20 -18.06 -8.59
N ASN A 320 14.71 -17.32 -7.60
CA ASN A 320 14.97 -17.81 -6.26
C ASN A 320 13.90 -17.36 -5.27
N SER A 321 12.81 -16.78 -5.76
CA SER A 321 11.71 -16.30 -4.92
C SER A 321 11.17 -17.43 -4.04
N GLU A 322 11.15 -17.19 -2.73
CA GLU A 322 10.50 -18.09 -1.76
C GLU A 322 8.97 -17.92 -1.75
N TRP A 323 8.40 -17.06 -2.61
CA TRP A 323 6.96 -16.84 -2.68
C TRP A 323 6.25 -18.14 -3.13
N PRO A 324 5.32 -18.68 -2.33
CA PRO A 324 4.77 -20.01 -2.59
C PRO A 324 3.78 -19.97 -3.75
N LEU A 325 4.23 -20.42 -4.93
CA LEU A 325 3.38 -20.59 -6.10
C LEU A 325 3.01 -22.05 -6.27
N LYS A 326 1.73 -22.37 -6.06
CA LYS A 326 1.21 -23.74 -6.10
C LYS A 326 -0.02 -23.83 -6.97
N GLU A 327 -0.17 -24.94 -7.67
CA GLU A 327 -1.39 -25.33 -8.34
C GLU A 327 -1.92 -26.66 -7.80
N CYS A 328 -3.19 -26.94 -8.06
CA CYS A 328 -3.79 -28.24 -7.76
C CYS A 328 -3.78 -29.14 -9.00
N LEU A 329 -3.32 -30.37 -8.84
CA LEU A 329 -3.39 -31.41 -9.88
C LEU A 329 -4.82 -31.96 -10.09
N LEU A 330 -5.78 -31.50 -9.30
CA LEU A 330 -7.20 -31.82 -9.40
C LEU A 330 -7.97 -30.54 -9.78
N PRO A 331 -9.16 -30.66 -10.40
CA PRO A 331 -9.99 -29.51 -10.80
C PRO A 331 -10.73 -28.90 -9.58
N VAL A 332 -9.99 -28.58 -8.52
CA VAL A 332 -10.48 -27.93 -7.29
C VAL A 332 -9.60 -26.71 -6.96
N SER A 333 -10.14 -25.77 -6.18
CA SER A 333 -9.39 -24.61 -5.71
C SER A 333 -8.20 -25.04 -4.86
N ILE A 334 -7.12 -24.25 -4.86
CA ILE A 334 -5.89 -24.57 -4.11
C ILE A 334 -6.16 -24.79 -2.61
N ASP A 335 -7.10 -24.05 -2.03
CA ASP A 335 -7.51 -24.17 -0.63
C ASP A 335 -8.21 -25.49 -0.31
N ARG A 336 -8.86 -26.09 -1.31
CA ARG A 336 -9.55 -27.39 -1.20
C ARG A 336 -8.70 -28.53 -1.77
N CYS A 337 -7.48 -28.24 -2.23
CA CYS A 337 -6.59 -29.23 -2.80
C CYS A 337 -5.95 -30.05 -1.67
N PRO A 338 -6.00 -31.39 -1.70
CA PRO A 338 -5.22 -32.21 -0.79
C PRO A 338 -3.73 -31.92 -0.94
N ASP A 339 -2.96 -31.90 0.15
CA ASP A 339 -1.53 -31.51 0.09
C ASP A 339 -0.70 -32.37 -0.85
N GLY A 340 -0.95 -33.69 -0.91
CA GLY A 340 -0.31 -34.60 -1.86
C GLY A 340 -0.71 -34.40 -3.34
N LYS A 341 -1.61 -33.46 -3.62
CA LYS A 341 -2.04 -33.06 -4.97
C LYS A 341 -1.69 -31.61 -5.29
N LYS A 342 -0.98 -30.91 -4.40
CA LYS A 342 -0.42 -29.58 -4.67
C LYS A 342 0.94 -29.74 -5.34
N ARG A 343 1.18 -28.95 -6.39
CA ARG A 343 2.47 -28.91 -7.10
C ARG A 343 3.00 -27.49 -7.09
N ASN A 344 4.29 -27.32 -6.77
CA ASN A 344 4.96 -26.04 -6.94
C ASN A 344 5.08 -25.73 -8.44
N VAL A 345 4.79 -24.49 -8.82
CA VAL A 345 4.88 -24.02 -10.19
C VAL A 345 5.88 -22.89 -10.29
N SER A 346 6.53 -22.77 -11.45
CA SER A 346 7.42 -21.64 -11.72
C SER A 346 6.61 -20.34 -11.76
N PHE A 347 7.26 -19.21 -11.48
CA PHE A 347 6.61 -17.90 -11.63
C PHE A 347 6.04 -17.66 -13.03
N PRO A 348 6.79 -17.89 -14.14
CA PRO A 348 6.25 -17.76 -15.48
C PRO A 348 5.01 -18.64 -15.73
N ASP A 349 5.00 -19.89 -15.28
CA ASP A 349 3.85 -20.78 -15.48
C ASP A 349 2.62 -20.32 -14.70
N ALA A 350 2.82 -19.94 -13.43
CA ALA A 350 1.76 -19.39 -12.58
C ALA A 350 1.17 -18.11 -13.18
N LEU A 351 2.04 -17.19 -13.63
CA LEU A 351 1.62 -15.95 -14.27
C LEU A 351 0.82 -16.21 -15.54
N ARG A 352 1.29 -17.13 -16.40
CA ARG A 352 0.57 -17.50 -17.62
C ARG A 352 -0.83 -18.04 -17.32
N ALA A 353 -0.94 -18.94 -16.35
CA ALA A 353 -2.22 -19.51 -15.94
C ALA A 353 -3.17 -18.43 -15.40
N HIS A 354 -2.65 -17.48 -14.61
CA HIS A 354 -3.43 -16.36 -14.08
C HIS A 354 -3.92 -15.41 -15.17
N LEU A 355 -3.06 -15.07 -16.14
CA LEU A 355 -3.43 -14.21 -17.26
C LEU A 355 -4.52 -14.84 -18.15
N LEU A 356 -4.44 -16.16 -18.39
CA LEU A 356 -5.47 -16.91 -19.10
C LEU A 356 -6.79 -16.94 -18.31
N LYS A 357 -6.73 -17.25 -17.01
CA LYS A 357 -7.90 -17.27 -16.13
C LYS A 357 -8.63 -15.93 -16.10
N ASN A 358 -7.88 -14.82 -16.14
CA ASN A 358 -8.42 -13.47 -16.09
C ASN A 358 -8.57 -12.80 -17.47
N SER A 359 -8.50 -13.58 -18.56
CA SER A 359 -8.80 -13.12 -19.94
C SER A 359 -7.92 -11.97 -20.46
N TYR A 360 -6.63 -11.93 -20.08
CA TYR A 360 -5.68 -10.92 -20.59
C TYR A 360 -5.25 -11.16 -22.05
N PHE A 361 -5.46 -12.36 -22.58
CA PHE A 361 -5.31 -12.69 -24.00
C PHE A 361 -6.08 -13.97 -24.34
N SER A 362 -6.57 -14.05 -25.58
CA SER A 362 -7.50 -15.09 -26.04
C SER A 362 -6.83 -16.38 -26.54
N SER A 363 -5.49 -16.44 -26.59
CA SER A 363 -4.77 -17.66 -26.98
C SER A 363 -3.37 -17.72 -26.34
N PRO A 364 -2.94 -18.90 -25.84
CA PRO A 364 -1.59 -19.08 -25.33
C PRO A 364 -0.56 -18.75 -26.43
N PRO A 365 0.51 -17.99 -26.14
CA PRO A 365 1.66 -17.92 -27.05
C PRO A 365 2.22 -19.33 -27.22
N ALA A 366 2.72 -19.65 -28.42
CA ALA A 366 3.35 -20.93 -28.68
C ALA A 366 4.40 -21.22 -27.57
N PRO A 367 4.46 -22.43 -27.02
CA PRO A 367 5.52 -22.77 -26.08
C PRO A 367 6.85 -22.45 -26.75
N SER A 368 7.64 -21.56 -26.13
CA SER A 368 9.05 -21.48 -26.45
C SER A 368 9.60 -22.87 -26.27
N ALA A 369 10.11 -23.45 -27.35
CA ALA A 369 10.67 -24.80 -27.35
C ALA A 369 11.84 -24.84 -26.36
N GLU A 370 11.56 -25.20 -25.12
CA GLU A 370 12.56 -25.76 -24.22
C GLU A 370 12.81 -27.18 -24.72
N THR A 371 13.85 -27.33 -25.53
CA THR A 371 14.45 -28.63 -25.78
C THR A 371 14.97 -29.17 -24.45
N HIS A 372 14.24 -30.15 -23.91
CA HIS A 372 14.82 -31.15 -23.01
C HIS A 372 16.03 -31.79 -23.71
N SER A 373 17.23 -31.52 -23.23
CA SER A 373 18.40 -32.38 -23.48
C SER A 373 19.10 -32.65 -22.17
N SER A 374 18.83 -33.82 -21.62
CA SER A 374 19.66 -34.49 -20.63
C SER A 374 21.00 -34.85 -21.28
N GLU A 375 22.06 -34.13 -20.96
CA GLU A 375 23.43 -34.66 -20.91
C GLU A 375 24.36 -33.59 -20.35
N SER A 376 25.09 -33.92 -19.28
CA SER A 376 26.23 -33.15 -18.82
C SER A 376 27.47 -33.51 -19.65
N PRO A 377 28.23 -32.52 -20.16
CA PRO A 377 29.66 -32.70 -20.38
C PRO A 377 30.49 -31.62 -19.65
N PRO A 378 31.82 -31.82 -19.54
CA PRO A 378 32.60 -31.35 -18.42
C PRO A 378 33.04 -29.89 -18.53
N ILE A 379 33.26 -29.33 -17.34
CA ILE A 379 33.85 -28.02 -17.07
C ILE A 379 35.20 -27.89 -17.79
N ALA A 380 35.28 -26.93 -18.71
CA ALA A 380 36.53 -26.36 -19.20
C ALA A 380 36.49 -24.84 -19.02
N SER A 381 37.46 -24.33 -18.29
CA SER A 381 37.61 -22.96 -17.81
C SER A 381 38.09 -21.98 -18.89
N ARG A 382 37.44 -20.80 -18.98
CA ARG A 382 38.05 -19.52 -19.40
C ARG A 382 37.13 -18.32 -19.05
N PRO A 383 37.68 -17.11 -18.92
CA PRO A 383 37.61 -16.30 -17.71
C PRO A 383 36.41 -15.35 -17.69
N GLU A 384 35.75 -15.26 -16.53
CA GLU A 384 34.79 -14.21 -16.21
C GLU A 384 35.42 -12.82 -16.37
N GLN A 385 34.85 -12.03 -17.26
CA GLN A 385 34.95 -10.58 -17.18
C GLN A 385 34.12 -10.12 -15.99
N LYS A 386 34.81 -9.69 -14.92
CA LYS A 386 34.21 -9.04 -13.76
C LYS A 386 33.36 -7.84 -14.20
N LYS A 387 32.05 -7.94 -14.01
CA LYS A 387 31.19 -6.75 -13.82
C LYS A 387 31.46 -6.19 -12.41
N PRO A 388 31.38 -4.86 -12.21
CA PRO A 388 31.61 -4.27 -10.89
C PRO A 388 30.53 -4.74 -9.92
N VAL A 389 30.94 -5.33 -8.80
CA VAL A 389 30.07 -5.56 -7.64
C VAL A 389 29.92 -4.20 -6.96
N ASP A 390 28.73 -3.61 -7.02
CA ASP A 390 28.38 -2.52 -6.14
C ASP A 390 28.11 -3.11 -4.75
N SER A 391 28.98 -2.82 -3.79
CA SER A 391 28.95 -3.37 -2.44
C SER A 391 27.89 -2.65 -1.60
N GLY A 392 26.62 -3.04 -1.73
CA GLY A 392 25.54 -2.50 -0.91
C GLY A 392 25.61 -3.02 0.54
N SER A 393 25.68 -2.12 1.52
CA SER A 393 25.50 -2.44 2.94
C SER A 393 24.06 -2.18 3.38
N VAL A 394 23.41 -3.15 4.01
CA VAL A 394 22.10 -3.01 4.65
C VAL A 394 22.27 -2.81 6.14
N THR A 395 21.49 -1.93 6.75
CA THR A 395 21.53 -1.65 8.19
C THR A 395 20.18 -1.91 8.83
N GLY A 396 20.19 -2.48 10.03
CA GLY A 396 19.01 -2.69 10.87
C GLY A 396 19.34 -2.52 12.35
N THR A 397 18.43 -2.94 13.21
CA THR A 397 18.58 -2.92 14.66
C THR A 397 18.62 -4.34 15.20
N GLY A 398 19.39 -4.57 16.24
CA GLY A 398 19.35 -5.81 17.02
C GLY A 398 19.57 -5.53 18.50
N PHE A 399 19.08 -6.43 19.36
CA PHE A 399 19.19 -6.26 20.80
C PHE A 399 19.53 -7.55 21.54
N PHE A 400 20.20 -7.43 22.68
CA PHE A 400 20.66 -8.56 23.46
C PHE A 400 19.52 -9.23 24.23
N ILE A 401 19.38 -10.55 24.05
CA ILE A 401 18.28 -11.36 24.63
C ILE A 401 18.74 -12.35 25.70
N SER A 402 20.06 -12.50 25.93
CA SER A 402 20.58 -13.39 26.97
C SER A 402 21.93 -12.92 27.52
N LYS A 403 22.28 -13.40 28.71
CA LYS A 403 23.57 -13.12 29.36
C LYS A 403 24.77 -13.66 28.57
N ASN A 404 24.54 -14.61 27.67
CA ASN A 404 25.57 -15.20 26.81
C ASN A 404 25.77 -14.43 25.50
N GLY A 405 25.26 -13.19 25.42
CA GLY A 405 25.49 -12.27 24.29
C GLY A 405 24.68 -12.58 23.03
N HIS A 406 23.65 -13.42 23.09
CA HIS A 406 22.78 -13.63 21.93
C HIS A 406 22.01 -12.35 21.60
N ILE A 407 21.99 -11.99 20.32
CA ILE A 407 21.33 -10.81 19.77
C ILE A 407 20.18 -11.26 18.90
N LEU A 408 19.02 -10.65 19.06
CA LEU A 408 17.87 -10.87 18.19
C LEU A 408 17.75 -9.72 17.20
N THR A 409 17.40 -10.04 15.96
CA THR A 409 17.06 -9.09 14.90
C THR A 409 16.06 -9.75 13.93
N ASN A 410 15.67 -9.06 12.85
CA ASN A 410 14.86 -9.68 11.81
C ASN A 410 15.70 -10.51 10.83
N ALA A 411 15.10 -11.57 10.27
CA ALA A 411 15.78 -12.44 9.30
C ALA A 411 16.18 -11.69 8.02
N HIS A 412 15.34 -10.77 7.55
CA HIS A 412 15.64 -9.98 6.35
C HIS A 412 16.80 -8.99 6.53
N VAL A 413 17.09 -8.55 7.76
CA VAL A 413 18.22 -7.65 8.05
C VAL A 413 19.55 -8.34 7.77
N VAL A 414 19.59 -9.66 7.98
CA VAL A 414 20.81 -10.48 7.85
C VAL A 414 20.80 -11.37 6.61
N GLU A 415 19.91 -11.09 5.67
CA GLU A 415 19.77 -11.84 4.44
C GLU A 415 20.89 -11.52 3.44
N ASN A 416 21.51 -12.59 2.93
CA ASN A 416 22.59 -12.57 1.94
C ASN A 416 23.83 -11.76 2.36
N CYS A 417 24.12 -11.67 3.66
CA CYS A 417 25.31 -10.96 4.14
C CYS A 417 26.58 -11.80 3.96
N ALA A 418 27.57 -11.24 3.27
CA ALA A 418 28.96 -11.71 3.30
C ALA A 418 29.62 -11.51 4.67
N SER A 419 29.25 -10.46 5.41
CA SER A 419 29.66 -10.27 6.81
C SER A 419 28.62 -9.49 7.60
N ILE A 420 28.44 -9.84 8.88
CA ILE A 420 27.52 -9.16 9.80
C ILE A 420 28.33 -8.52 10.93
N ARG A 421 28.04 -7.25 11.25
CA ARG A 421 28.67 -6.52 12.36
C ARG A 421 27.65 -5.87 13.28
N LEU A 422 28.04 -5.67 14.53
CA LEU A 422 27.31 -4.88 15.52
C LEU A 422 28.06 -3.59 15.83
N VAL A 423 27.38 -2.46 15.75
CA VAL A 423 27.82 -1.19 16.35
C VAL A 423 26.99 -0.96 17.61
N TYR A 424 27.66 -0.94 18.77
CA TYR A 424 26.98 -0.88 20.06
C TYR A 424 27.81 -0.07 21.07
N GLY A 425 27.18 0.91 21.71
CA GLY A 425 27.84 1.82 22.65
C GLY A 425 28.89 2.71 21.95
N SER A 426 29.96 3.01 22.66
CA SER A 426 31.15 3.72 22.12
C SER A 426 32.17 2.77 21.49
N ASP A 427 31.88 1.47 21.45
CA ASP A 427 32.79 0.46 20.95
C ASP A 427 32.72 0.39 19.42
N GLY A 428 33.86 0.11 18.78
CA GLY A 428 33.91 -0.10 17.33
C GLY A 428 33.10 -1.32 16.86
N PRO A 429 32.88 -1.45 15.53
CA PRO A 429 32.10 -2.54 14.96
C PRO A 429 32.65 -3.92 15.34
N ARG A 430 31.80 -4.80 15.88
CA ARG A 430 32.16 -6.18 16.25
C ARG A 430 31.57 -7.18 15.27
N ALA A 431 32.35 -8.19 14.86
CA ALA A 431 31.85 -9.25 14.00
C ALA A 431 30.79 -10.10 14.72
N LEU A 432 29.74 -10.46 14.00
CA LEU A 432 28.68 -11.34 14.46
C LEU A 432 28.63 -12.60 13.61
N ARG A 433 28.34 -13.74 14.26
CA ARG A 433 27.98 -14.99 13.60
C ARG A 433 26.47 -15.17 13.60
N LEU A 434 25.90 -15.56 12.47
CA LEU A 434 24.51 -16.00 12.38
C LEU A 434 24.39 -17.40 13.00
N LEU A 435 23.61 -17.53 14.07
CA LEU A 435 23.38 -18.82 14.72
C LEU A 435 22.15 -19.53 14.18
N SER A 436 21.05 -18.79 14.02
CA SER A 436 19.78 -19.34 13.56
C SER A 436 18.97 -18.26 12.87
N ARG A 437 18.18 -18.68 11.88
CA ARG A 437 17.32 -17.82 11.07
C ARG A 437 15.99 -18.52 10.83
N ASP A 438 14.91 -17.85 11.19
CA ASP A 438 13.54 -18.24 10.92
C ASP A 438 12.95 -17.22 9.94
N THR A 439 12.97 -17.56 8.65
CA THR A 439 12.43 -16.70 7.60
C THR A 439 10.90 -16.61 7.65
N THR A 440 10.22 -17.62 8.24
CA THR A 440 8.75 -17.65 8.34
C THR A 440 8.23 -16.64 9.36
N ASN A 441 8.94 -16.47 10.46
CA ASN A 441 8.62 -15.48 11.50
C ASN A 441 9.46 -14.20 11.39
N ASP A 442 10.32 -14.09 10.37
CA ASP A 442 11.26 -12.99 10.16
C ASP A 442 12.14 -12.70 11.40
N LEU A 443 12.71 -13.74 12.01
CA LEU A 443 13.60 -13.64 13.17
C LEU A 443 14.97 -14.24 12.89
N ALA A 444 16.02 -13.64 13.42
CA ALA A 444 17.37 -14.20 13.41
C ALA A 444 18.07 -13.99 14.75
N ILE A 445 18.84 -15.00 15.17
CA ILE A 445 19.71 -14.93 16.33
C ILE A 445 21.17 -14.84 15.86
N LEU A 446 21.84 -13.80 16.34
CA LEU A 446 23.25 -13.54 16.11
C LEU A 446 24.05 -13.69 17.40
N LYS A 447 25.36 -13.90 17.27
CA LYS A 447 26.27 -14.01 18.42
C LYS A 447 27.62 -13.34 18.12
N PRO A 448 28.11 -12.44 18.99
CA PRO A 448 29.49 -11.97 18.95
C PRO A 448 30.43 -13.00 19.57
N ASP A 449 31.72 -12.92 19.26
CA ASP A 449 32.73 -13.81 19.84
C ASP A 449 33.01 -13.52 21.34
N ASP A 450 32.85 -12.28 21.79
CA ASP A 450 32.99 -11.88 23.21
C ASP A 450 32.11 -10.65 23.56
N PHE A 451 31.31 -10.74 24.63
CA PHE A 451 30.55 -9.61 25.17
C PHE A 451 30.03 -9.83 26.61
N GLY A 452 30.13 -8.80 27.46
CA GLY A 452 29.39 -8.68 28.73
C GLY A 452 28.32 -7.59 28.65
N VAL A 453 27.05 -7.97 28.63
CA VAL A 453 25.90 -7.05 28.53
C VAL A 453 24.76 -7.50 29.42
N THR A 454 23.95 -6.51 29.82
CA THR A 454 22.66 -6.79 30.48
C THR A 454 21.62 -7.05 29.39
N PRO A 455 21.08 -8.27 29.28
CA PRO A 455 20.07 -8.55 28.26
C PRO A 455 18.73 -7.91 28.61
N ALA A 456 17.88 -7.74 27.59
CA ALA A 456 16.52 -7.29 27.75
C ALA A 456 15.66 -8.34 28.49
N ALA A 457 14.70 -7.86 29.28
CA ALA A 457 13.67 -8.69 29.89
C ALA A 457 12.39 -8.65 29.04
N PHE A 458 11.64 -9.74 29.00
CA PHE A 458 10.47 -9.91 28.14
C PHE A 458 9.18 -9.97 28.93
N ARG A 459 8.10 -9.45 28.31
CA ARG A 459 6.72 -9.60 28.77
C ARG A 459 5.90 -10.22 27.65
N PHE A 460 5.23 -11.32 27.97
CA PHE A 460 4.57 -12.17 26.96
C PHE A 460 3.06 -11.97 26.86
N ARG A 461 2.51 -11.04 27.65
CA ARG A 461 1.08 -10.69 27.63
C ARG A 461 0.94 -9.18 27.52
N VAL A 462 0.36 -8.76 26.40
CA VAL A 462 0.06 -7.36 26.10
C VAL A 462 -1.44 -7.18 25.90
N ARG A 463 -1.93 -5.95 26.06
CA ARG A 463 -3.34 -5.59 25.87
C ARG A 463 -3.49 -4.52 24.79
N LEU A 464 -4.64 -4.53 24.14
CA LEU A 464 -5.02 -3.46 23.21
C LEU A 464 -4.99 -2.10 23.93
N GLY A 465 -4.44 -1.09 23.28
CA GLY A 465 -4.31 0.26 23.81
C GLY A 465 -3.11 0.50 24.74
N GLU A 466 -2.35 -0.54 25.11
CA GLU A 466 -1.13 -0.34 25.93
C GLU A 466 -0.13 0.57 25.22
N GLU A 467 0.43 1.52 25.97
CA GLU A 467 1.51 2.38 25.49
C GLU A 467 2.78 1.56 25.29
N ILE A 468 3.45 1.84 24.17
CA ILE A 468 4.67 1.18 23.76
C ILE A 468 5.70 2.21 23.30
N ALA A 469 6.94 1.76 23.26
CA ALA A 469 8.04 2.49 22.66
C ALA A 469 8.79 1.61 21.65
N VAL A 470 9.37 2.24 20.63
CA VAL A 470 10.26 1.60 19.66
C VAL A 470 11.62 2.27 19.75
N PHE A 471 12.67 1.46 19.80
CA PHE A 471 14.04 1.96 19.70
C PHE A 471 14.75 1.29 18.52
N GLY A 472 15.49 2.07 17.74
CA GLY A 472 16.23 1.54 16.59
C GLY A 472 17.15 2.55 15.93
N PHE A 473 17.76 2.17 14.81
CA PHE A 473 18.76 2.98 14.09
C PHE A 473 18.28 3.29 12.67
N PRO A 474 17.31 4.21 12.50
CA PRO A 474 16.80 4.56 11.18
C PRO A 474 17.84 5.38 10.39
N LEU A 475 17.97 5.09 9.08
CA LEU A 475 18.77 5.89 8.14
C LEU A 475 20.21 6.21 8.59
N SER A 476 20.95 5.22 9.10
CA SER A 476 22.34 5.42 9.52
C SER A 476 23.22 5.89 8.36
N GLY A 477 23.88 7.04 8.56
CA GLY A 477 24.62 7.77 7.53
C GLY A 477 23.94 9.09 7.11
N LEU A 478 22.62 9.23 7.31
CA LEU A 478 21.86 10.49 7.17
C LEU A 478 21.33 11.04 8.51
N LEU A 479 21.07 10.17 9.50
CA LEU A 479 20.59 10.51 10.85
C LEU A 479 21.60 10.13 11.95
N THR A 480 21.24 10.42 13.21
CA THR A 480 22.08 10.20 14.41
C THR A 480 22.54 8.75 14.59
N THR A 481 23.81 8.55 14.91
CA THR A 481 24.42 7.26 15.28
C THR A 481 24.04 6.76 16.68
N HIS A 482 23.25 7.53 17.44
CA HIS A 482 22.93 7.25 18.84
C HIS A 482 21.60 6.52 19.04
N GLY A 483 20.94 6.12 17.94
CA GLY A 483 19.61 5.52 17.94
C GLY A 483 18.48 6.55 17.98
N ASN A 484 17.30 6.12 17.58
CA ASN A 484 16.05 6.86 17.57
C ASN A 484 15.04 6.16 18.49
N PHE A 485 14.21 6.95 19.15
CA PHE A 485 13.19 6.48 20.09
C PHE A 485 11.84 7.11 19.71
N THR A 486 10.81 6.27 19.56
CA THR A 486 9.45 6.70 19.24
C THR A 486 8.44 6.07 20.18
N LEU A 487 7.31 6.74 20.37
CA LEU A 487 6.22 6.30 21.24
C LEU A 487 4.96 6.02 20.42
N GLY A 488 4.10 5.16 20.95
CA GLY A 488 2.79 4.85 20.39
C GLY A 488 2.01 3.89 21.27
N ASN A 489 1.05 3.19 20.69
CA ASN A 489 0.19 2.23 21.38
C ASN A 489 0.05 0.95 20.54
N ILE A 490 -0.36 -0.14 21.21
CA ILE A 490 -0.84 -1.35 20.53
C ILE A 490 -2.24 -1.07 19.99
N THR A 491 -2.37 -1.04 18.67
CA THR A 491 -3.64 -0.77 17.96
C THR A 491 -4.33 -2.05 17.48
N GLY A 492 -3.65 -3.20 17.55
CA GLY A 492 -4.21 -4.51 17.23
C GLY A 492 -3.40 -5.65 17.86
N LEU A 493 -4.10 -6.70 18.31
CA LEU A 493 -3.50 -7.89 18.89
C LEU A 493 -3.20 -8.99 17.86
N ALA A 494 -3.40 -8.70 16.58
CA ALA A 494 -3.03 -9.54 15.47
C ALA A 494 -2.52 -8.63 14.34
N GLY A 495 -1.74 -9.20 13.42
CA GLY A 495 -1.29 -8.51 12.22
C GLY A 495 -2.30 -8.61 11.08
N ILE A 496 -1.82 -8.34 9.87
CA ILE A 496 -2.60 -8.48 8.64
C ILE A 496 -3.18 -9.91 8.56
N HIS A 497 -4.45 -10.05 8.15
CA HIS A 497 -5.19 -11.31 8.09
C HIS A 497 -5.31 -12.07 9.43
N ASP A 498 -5.46 -11.34 10.54
CA ASP A 498 -5.52 -11.94 11.88
C ASP A 498 -4.30 -12.82 12.21
N ASP A 499 -3.12 -12.47 11.66
CA ASP A 499 -1.89 -13.16 12.00
C ASP A 499 -1.60 -12.98 13.50
N THR A 500 -1.95 -14.01 14.26
CA THR A 500 -1.86 -14.04 15.72
C THR A 500 -0.42 -13.98 16.23
N ARG A 501 0.58 -14.10 15.35
CA ARG A 501 2.01 -13.96 15.66
C ARG A 501 2.44 -12.50 15.78
N MET A 502 1.63 -11.57 15.26
CA MET A 502 1.98 -10.16 15.10
C MET A 502 1.14 -9.25 16.00
N LEU A 503 1.64 -8.04 16.24
CA LEU A 503 0.95 -6.90 16.85
C LEU A 503 0.88 -5.78 15.82
N GLN A 504 -0.24 -5.06 15.80
CA GLN A 504 -0.33 -3.77 15.12
C GLN A 504 -0.04 -2.66 16.12
N ILE A 505 0.79 -1.69 15.73
CA ILE A 505 1.24 -0.58 16.56
C ILE A 505 1.10 0.75 15.83
N SER A 506 0.92 1.84 16.60
CA SER A 506 0.88 3.20 16.06
C SER A 506 2.22 3.93 16.11
N ALA A 507 3.22 3.40 16.85
CA ALA A 507 4.52 4.04 16.94
C ALA A 507 5.14 4.20 15.54
N PRO A 508 5.69 5.37 15.19
CA PRO A 508 6.37 5.57 13.92
C PRO A 508 7.56 4.62 13.76
N VAL A 509 7.56 3.87 12.66
CA VAL A 509 8.62 2.92 12.27
C VAL A 509 9.16 3.33 10.90
N GLN A 510 10.49 3.28 10.74
CA GLN A 510 11.21 3.64 9.51
C GLN A 510 12.22 2.54 9.16
N PRO A 511 12.68 2.46 7.89
CA PRO A 511 13.80 1.60 7.52
C PRO A 511 15.00 1.81 8.45
N GLY A 512 15.48 0.71 9.04
CA GLY A 512 16.54 0.69 10.06
C GLY A 512 16.03 0.38 11.48
N ASN A 513 14.73 0.58 11.76
CA ASN A 513 14.11 0.11 13.00
C ASN A 513 13.81 -1.40 12.99
N SER A 514 13.79 -2.04 11.81
CA SER A 514 13.68 -3.51 11.67
C SER A 514 14.64 -4.24 12.60
N GLY A 515 14.09 -5.17 13.38
CA GLY A 515 14.80 -5.99 14.35
C GLY A 515 14.96 -5.31 15.71
N GLY A 516 14.46 -4.08 15.86
CA GLY A 516 14.52 -3.33 17.11
C GLY A 516 13.47 -3.76 18.13
N PRO A 517 13.72 -3.48 19.42
CA PRO A 517 12.79 -3.81 20.50
C PRO A 517 11.51 -2.96 20.45
N LEU A 518 10.36 -3.61 20.60
CA LEU A 518 9.11 -2.98 21.02
C LEU A 518 9.01 -3.10 22.55
N LEU A 519 9.10 -1.98 23.26
CA LEU A 519 9.07 -1.93 24.72
C LEU A 519 7.68 -1.54 25.23
N ASP A 520 7.29 -2.07 26.39
CA ASP A 520 6.18 -1.51 27.16
C ASP A 520 6.65 -0.40 28.12
N GLN A 521 5.73 0.13 28.93
CA GLN A 521 6.01 1.23 29.87
C GLN A 521 7.01 0.88 31.00
N THR A 522 7.37 -0.38 31.21
CA THR A 522 8.39 -0.78 32.21
C THR A 522 9.76 -1.00 31.58
N GLY A 523 9.85 -0.91 30.25
CA GLY A 523 11.06 -1.23 29.49
C GLY A 523 11.22 -2.73 29.23
N ALA A 524 10.17 -3.53 29.44
CA ALA A 524 10.13 -4.93 29.05
C ALA A 524 9.77 -5.07 27.57
N ILE A 525 10.36 -6.07 26.92
CA ILE A 525 10.13 -6.36 25.50
C ILE A 525 8.78 -7.03 25.32
N ALA A 526 7.90 -6.35 24.58
CA ALA A 526 6.60 -6.82 24.14
C ALA A 526 6.66 -7.49 22.75
N GLY A 527 7.68 -7.18 21.96
CA GLY A 527 7.85 -7.73 20.61
C GLY A 527 9.08 -7.21 19.87
N VAL A 528 9.19 -7.56 18.59
CA VAL A 528 10.27 -7.16 17.67
C VAL A 528 9.68 -6.39 16.50
N VAL A 529 10.13 -5.17 16.29
CA VAL A 529 9.62 -4.30 15.23
C VAL A 529 10.02 -4.82 13.86
N VAL A 530 9.05 -4.88 12.94
CA VAL A 530 9.28 -5.22 11.54
C VAL A 530 9.07 -3.95 10.73
N SER A 531 10.16 -3.34 10.24
CA SER A 531 10.06 -2.18 9.33
C SER A 531 9.95 -2.60 7.85
N LYS A 532 9.93 -3.91 7.55
CA LYS A 532 9.63 -4.45 6.22
C LYS A 532 8.12 -4.53 5.98
N LEU A 533 7.44 -3.41 6.14
CA LEU A 533 6.42 -3.01 5.20
C LEU A 533 7.13 -1.93 4.41
N ASP A 534 7.42 -2.15 3.12
CA ASP A 534 8.14 -1.17 2.30
C ASP A 534 7.42 0.19 2.36
N VAL A 535 7.77 1.06 3.33
CA VAL A 535 7.17 2.39 3.51
C VAL A 535 7.45 3.26 2.28
N LEU A 536 8.42 2.88 1.45
CA LEU A 536 8.68 3.46 0.14
C LEU A 536 7.90 2.80 -1.03
N LYS A 537 7.38 1.57 -0.88
CA LYS A 537 6.53 0.93 -1.91
C LYS A 537 5.04 1.03 -1.63
N VAL A 538 4.63 1.15 -0.36
CA VAL A 538 3.27 1.57 0.02
C VAL A 538 3.06 3.05 -0.34
N ALA A 539 4.09 3.90 -0.19
CA ALA A 539 4.06 5.31 -0.61
C ALA A 539 3.85 5.52 -2.13
N ALA A 540 3.97 4.47 -2.95
CA ALA A 540 3.77 4.54 -4.39
C ALA A 540 2.47 3.87 -4.89
N ALA A 541 1.75 3.15 -4.03
CA ALA A 541 0.60 2.34 -4.42
C ALA A 541 -0.75 2.88 -3.92
N THR A 542 -0.78 3.83 -2.99
CA THR A 542 -2.01 4.46 -2.49
C THR A 542 -1.87 5.98 -2.48
N ASP A 543 -2.84 6.69 -3.08
CA ASP A 543 -2.94 8.17 -3.05
C ASP A 543 -3.45 8.67 -1.66
N ASP A 544 -3.60 7.75 -0.69
CA ASP A 544 -3.90 8.05 0.70
C ASP A 544 -2.89 7.34 1.63
N PHE A 545 -2.30 8.11 2.54
CA PHE A 545 -1.31 7.64 3.50
C PHE A 545 -2.03 7.03 4.71
N ALA A 546 -1.98 5.71 4.88
CA ALA A 546 -2.30 5.11 6.18
C ALA A 546 -1.19 5.46 7.19
N GLN A 547 -1.21 6.69 7.71
CA GLN A 547 -0.31 7.11 8.76
C GLN A 547 -0.56 6.27 10.03
N ASN A 548 0.51 5.76 10.64
CA ASN A 548 0.51 5.06 11.94
C ASN A 548 -0.04 3.62 11.95
N VAL A 549 0.13 2.86 10.85
CA VAL A 549 -0.05 1.39 10.86
C VAL A 549 1.30 0.73 10.68
N ASN A 550 1.89 0.26 11.78
CA ASN A 550 3.15 -0.48 11.80
C ASN A 550 2.96 -1.82 12.51
N PHE A 551 3.93 -2.74 12.38
CA PHE A 551 3.80 -4.09 12.92
C PHE A 551 5.02 -4.52 13.72
N ALA A 552 4.78 -5.41 14.68
CA ALA A 552 5.82 -6.07 15.45
C ALA A 552 5.49 -7.55 15.67
N ILE A 553 6.49 -8.41 15.67
CA ILE A 553 6.38 -9.83 16.03
C ILE A 553 6.21 -9.93 17.55
N LYS A 554 5.23 -10.69 18.03
CA LYS A 554 4.97 -10.84 19.46
C LYS A 554 6.12 -11.55 20.19
N ALA A 555 6.35 -11.16 21.45
CA ALA A 555 7.34 -11.80 22.32
C ALA A 555 7.15 -13.32 22.50
N ASN A 556 5.93 -13.85 22.38
CA ASN A 556 5.70 -15.30 22.48
C ASN A 556 6.31 -16.08 21.29
N VAL A 557 6.30 -15.52 20.09
CA VAL A 557 6.97 -16.09 18.92
C VAL A 557 8.48 -16.10 19.13
N VAL A 558 9.01 -15.00 19.66
CA VAL A 558 10.42 -14.89 20.05
C VAL A 558 10.81 -15.94 21.09
N ARG A 559 9.95 -16.18 22.09
CA ARG A 559 10.18 -17.21 23.11
C ARG A 559 10.35 -18.59 22.46
N THR A 560 9.40 -18.99 21.63
CA THR A 560 9.44 -20.29 20.94
C THR A 560 10.69 -20.42 20.08
N PHE A 561 11.07 -19.36 19.35
CA PHE A 561 12.27 -19.36 18.53
C PHE A 561 13.56 -19.47 19.37
N ALA A 562 13.67 -18.71 20.46
CA ALA A 562 14.83 -18.74 21.35
C ALA A 562 14.97 -20.09 22.09
N GLU A 563 13.87 -20.63 22.60
CA GLU A 563 13.83 -21.94 23.28
C GLU A 563 14.26 -23.08 22.35
N ALA A 564 13.86 -23.03 21.07
CA ALA A 564 14.30 -24.00 20.06
C ALA A 564 15.83 -23.99 19.84
N GLN A 565 16.51 -22.90 20.20
CA GLN A 565 17.97 -22.76 20.17
C GLN A 565 18.64 -22.98 21.53
N GLY A 566 17.88 -23.43 22.55
CA GLY A 566 18.39 -23.61 23.91
C GLY A 566 18.68 -22.29 24.63
N ILE A 567 18.07 -21.18 24.22
CA ILE A 567 18.26 -19.86 24.81
C ILE A 567 17.08 -19.53 25.73
N THR A 568 17.36 -19.36 27.03
CA THR A 568 16.36 -18.95 28.01
C THR A 568 16.26 -17.43 28.06
N LEU A 569 15.06 -16.90 27.82
CA LEU A 569 14.76 -15.47 27.93
C LEU A 569 14.52 -15.08 29.39
N ILE A 570 14.88 -13.85 29.76
CA ILE A 570 14.58 -13.29 31.08
C ILE A 570 13.16 -12.74 31.05
N GLU A 571 12.29 -13.18 31.97
CA GLU A 571 10.94 -12.61 32.11
C GLU A 571 10.98 -11.38 33.03
N ALA A 572 10.26 -10.33 32.65
CA ALA A 572 10.09 -9.13 33.47
C ALA A 572 9.18 -9.42 34.68
N LYS A 573 9.37 -8.68 35.79
CA LYS A 573 8.52 -8.82 36.97
C LYS A 573 7.25 -7.99 36.78
N ILE A 574 6.12 -8.53 37.26
CA ILE A 574 4.78 -7.93 37.04
C ILE A 574 4.64 -6.55 37.73
N ASP A 575 5.42 -6.30 38.78
CA ASP A 575 5.32 -5.10 39.62
C ASP A 575 6.38 -4.01 39.29
N ASP A 576 7.04 -4.10 38.14
CA ASP A 576 8.03 -3.10 37.74
C ASP A 576 7.34 -1.73 37.53
N ALA A 577 7.90 -0.69 38.15
CA ALA A 577 7.36 0.66 38.07
C ALA A 577 7.45 1.19 36.62
N LYS A 578 6.43 1.94 36.19
CA LYS A 578 6.44 2.60 34.88
C LYS A 578 7.60 3.59 34.82
N LEU A 579 8.38 3.50 33.75
CA LEU A 579 9.49 4.38 33.46
C LEU A 579 8.99 5.61 32.70
N SER A 580 9.68 6.75 32.88
CA SER A 580 9.45 7.90 32.02
C SER A 580 9.92 7.59 30.58
N PRO A 581 9.42 8.30 29.56
CA PRO A 581 9.92 8.11 28.18
C PRO A 581 11.44 8.24 28.05
N ALA A 582 12.08 9.13 28.81
CA ALA A 582 13.53 9.29 28.81
C ALA A 582 14.23 8.06 29.40
N ASP A 583 13.75 7.56 30.54
CA ASP A 583 14.31 6.36 31.18
C ASP A 583 14.09 5.10 30.31
N LEU A 584 12.97 5.02 29.60
CA LEU A 584 12.71 3.97 28.61
C LEU A 584 13.72 4.01 27.46
N ALA A 585 14.04 5.19 26.96
CA ALA A 585 15.03 5.36 25.90
C ALA A 585 16.44 4.96 26.38
N ASP A 586 16.84 5.40 27.57
CA ASP A 586 18.12 5.03 28.17
C ASP A 586 18.22 3.52 28.43
N ARG A 587 17.13 2.93 28.91
CA ARG A 587 17.02 1.48 29.10
C ARG A 587 17.13 0.73 27.78
N ALA A 588 16.40 1.13 26.75
CA ALA A 588 16.46 0.50 25.43
C ALA A 588 17.86 0.59 24.81
N LYS A 589 18.51 1.76 24.93
CA LYS A 589 19.87 1.99 24.47
C LYS A 589 20.90 1.09 25.15
N SER A 590 20.67 0.70 26.42
CA SER A 590 21.62 -0.12 27.18
C SER A 590 21.71 -1.59 26.74
N PHE A 591 20.93 -2.02 25.75
CA PHE A 591 20.96 -3.39 25.24
C PHE A 591 20.71 -3.49 23.73
N THR A 592 20.59 -2.35 23.03
CA THR A 592 20.26 -2.30 21.60
C THR A 592 21.40 -1.69 20.80
N GLY A 593 21.77 -2.34 19.70
CA GLY A 593 22.82 -1.91 18.79
C GLY A 593 22.38 -1.95 17.33
N GLN A 594 23.17 -1.32 16.49
CA GLN A 594 22.98 -1.33 15.06
C GLN A 594 23.60 -2.59 14.45
N VAL A 595 22.84 -3.31 13.63
CA VAL A 595 23.31 -4.45 12.86
C VAL A 595 23.65 -3.99 11.45
N GLU A 596 24.88 -4.22 11.02
CA GLU A 596 25.36 -3.94 9.67
C GLU A 596 25.54 -5.25 8.90
N CYS A 597 24.87 -5.37 7.76
CA CYS A 597 25.00 -6.46 6.81
C CYS A 597 25.75 -5.97 5.58
N LYS A 598 26.95 -6.48 5.35
CA LYS A 598 27.68 -6.25 4.09
C LYS A 598 27.36 -7.38 3.13
N ARG A 599 26.81 -7.07 1.96
CA ARG A 599 26.51 -8.05 0.91
C ARG A 599 27.66 -8.22 -0.07
#